data_AF-A0A2R7RZB4-F1
#
_entry.id   AF-A0A2R7RZB4-F1
#
_cell.length_a   1.000
_cell.length_b   1.000
_cell.length_c   1.000
_cell.angle_alpha   90.00
_cell.angle_beta   90.00
_cell.angle_gamma   90.00
#
_symmetry.space_group_name_H-M   'P 1'
#
loop_
_entity.id
_entity.type
_entity.pdbx_description
1 polymer ?
#
loop_
_entity_poly.entity_id
_entity_poly.type
_entity_poly.pdbx_seq_one_letter_code
_entity_poly.pdbx_strand_id
1 'polypeptide(L)' 'MEWKEINMVIEAFDALIAQYRQRLEDPVIDEDERADISNDLAYAKILRSDYDAKRDVLRSR' A
#
# COMPACT_ATOMS: atom_id res chain seq x y z
N MET A 1 2.47 7.06 -17.99
CA MET A 1 1.50 7.03 -16.89
C MET A 1 1.06 8.45 -16.67
N GLU A 2 -0.24 8.68 -16.80
CA GLU A 2 -0.89 9.97 -16.64
C GLU A 2 -1.14 10.30 -15.15
N TRP A 3 -1.33 11.58 -14.84
CA TRP A 3 -1.65 12.05 -13.48
C TRP A 3 -2.84 11.29 -12.86
N LYS A 4 -3.87 11.01 -13.65
CA LYS A 4 -5.04 10.27 -13.19
C LYS A 4 -4.71 8.81 -12.86
N GLU A 5 -3.93 8.15 -13.71
CA GLU A 5 -3.55 6.74 -13.54
C GLU A 5 -2.71 6.55 -12.28
N ILE A 6 -1.75 7.43 -12.03
CA ILE A 6 -0.89 7.31 -10.85
C ILE A 6 -1.67 7.52 -9.54
N ASN A 7 -2.65 8.42 -9.51
CA ASN A 7 -3.49 8.61 -8.33
C ASN A 7 -4.39 7.39 -8.09
N MET A 8 -4.94 6.78 -9.14
CA MET A 8 -5.70 5.52 -9.00
C MET A 8 -4.85 4.40 -8.40
N VAL A 9 -3.57 4.30 -8.80
CA VAL A 9 -2.65 3.31 -8.22
C VAL A 9 -2.38 3.60 -6.75
N ILE A 10 -2.17 4.87 -6.37
CA ILE A 10 -1.98 5.27 -4.97
C ILE A 10 -3.22 4.92 -4.13
N GLU A 11 -4.42 5.25 -4.62
CA GLU A 11 -5.69 4.92 -3.95
C GLU A 11 -5.85 3.41 -3.75
N ALA A 12 -5.46 2.59 -4.74
CA ALA A 12 -5.48 1.14 -4.62
C ALA A 12 -4.52 0.63 -3.53
N PHE A 13 -3.32 1.22 -3.42
CA PHE A 13 -2.39 0.87 -2.33
C PHE A 13 -2.92 1.32 -0.97
N ASP A 14 -3.51 2.51 -0.85
CA ASP A 14 -4.08 2.99 0.39
C ASP A 14 -5.22 2.06 0.86
N ALA A 15 -6.06 1.57 -0.06
CA ALA A 15 -7.09 0.57 0.23
C ALA A 15 -6.51 -0.78 0.66
N LEU A 16 -5.47 -1.27 -0.02
CA LEU A 16 -4.80 -2.54 0.32
C LEU A 16 -4.14 -2.47 1.71
N ILE A 17 -3.45 -1.36 2.00
CA ILE A 17 -2.82 -1.11 3.31
C ILE A 17 -3.88 -1.10 4.43
N ALA A 18 -5.05 -0.51 4.18
CA ALA A 18 -6.15 -0.52 5.14
C ALA A 18 -6.66 -1.95 5.40
N GLN A 19 -6.80 -2.77 4.36
CA GLN A 19 -7.21 -4.17 4.49
C GLN A 19 -6.21 -4.99 5.31
N TYR A 20 -4.91 -4.86 5.05
CA TYR A 20 -3.87 -5.55 5.84
C TYR A 20 -3.88 -5.12 7.30
N ARG A 21 -4.04 -3.82 7.59
CA ARG A 21 -4.17 -3.33 8.97
C ARG A 21 -5.38 -3.94 9.67
N GLN A 22 -6.53 -3.95 9.01
CA GLN A 22 -7.75 -4.55 9.55
C GLN A 22 -7.57 -6.06 9.82
N ARG A 23 -6.90 -6.78 8.92
CA ARG A 23 -6.66 -8.22 9.10
C ARG A 23 -5.70 -8.50 10.27
N LEU A 24 -4.70 -7.65 10.50
CA LEU A 24 -3.77 -7.76 11.63
C LEU A 24 -4.41 -7.47 12.99
N GLU A 25 -5.52 -6.73 13.01
CA GLU A 25 -6.33 -6.48 14.20
C GLU A 25 -7.20 -7.68 14.61
N ASP A 26 -7.34 -8.69 13.75
CA ASP A 26 -8.08 -9.92 14.06
C ASP A 26 -7.39 -10.68 15.21
N PRO A 27 -8.08 -10.93 16.35
CA PRO A 27 -7.50 -11.66 17.47
C PRO A 27 -7.27 -13.15 17.19
N VAL A 28 -7.87 -13.72 16.14
CA VAL A 28 -7.74 -15.16 15.80
C VAL A 28 -6.75 -15.45 14.67
N ILE A 29 -6.04 -14.44 14.16
CA ILE A 29 -4.97 -14.64 13.18
C ILE A 29 -3.79 -15.40 13.79
N ASP A 30 -3.31 -16.43 13.11
CA ASP A 30 -2.13 -17.18 13.53
C ASP A 30 -0.81 -16.41 13.28
N GLU A 31 0.29 -16.91 13.85
CA GLU A 31 1.59 -16.24 13.81
C GLU A 31 2.19 -16.19 12.39
N ASP A 32 2.03 -17.26 11.62
CA ASP A 32 2.56 -17.35 10.25
C ASP A 32 1.80 -16.38 9.34
N GLU A 33 0.48 -16.39 9.40
CA GLU A 33 -0.36 -15.46 8.64
C GLU A 33 -0.10 -14.00 9.07
N ARG A 34 0.11 -13.74 10.37
CA ARG A 34 0.49 -12.42 10.88
C ARG A 34 1.83 -11.97 10.30
N ALA A 35 2.82 -12.85 10.21
CA ALA A 35 4.13 -12.54 9.67
C ALA A 35 4.03 -12.22 8.16
N ASP A 36 3.31 -13.04 7.40
CA ASP A 36 3.08 -12.85 5.96
C ASP A 36 2.39 -11.50 5.68
N ILE A 37 1.30 -11.21 6.38
CA ILE A 37 0.58 -9.95 6.18
C ILE A 37 1.40 -8.75 6.64
N SER A 38 2.22 -8.89 7.69
CA SER A 38 3.12 -7.82 8.12
C SER A 38 4.18 -7.51 7.07
N ASN A 39 4.73 -8.54 6.40
CA ASN A 39 5.67 -8.40 5.30
C ASN A 39 5.00 -7.74 4.09
N ASP A 40 3.82 -8.20 3.71
CA ASP A 40 3.05 -7.64 2.59
C ASP A 40 2.64 -6.19 2.85
N LEU A 41 2.26 -5.87 4.09
CA LEU A 41 1.98 -4.50 4.53
C LEU A 41 3.21 -3.60 4.41
N ALA A 42 4.38 -4.08 4.82
CA ALA A 42 5.62 -3.33 4.68
C ALA A 42 5.94 -3.06 3.21
N TYR A 43 5.80 -4.08 2.36
CA TYR A 43 6.05 -3.96 0.93
C TYR A 43 5.05 -3.02 0.23
N ALA A 44 3.77 -3.12 0.55
CA ALA A 44 2.73 -2.23 0.02
C ALA A 44 3.00 -0.76 0.38
N LYS A 45 3.47 -0.47 1.60
CA LYS A 45 3.86 0.89 2.00
C LYS A 45 5.05 1.43 1.20
N ILE A 46 6.06 0.59 0.94
CA ILE A 46 7.21 0.95 0.10
C ILE A 46 6.73 1.33 -1.30
N LEU A 47 5.94 0.46 -1.93
CA LEU A 47 5.42 0.71 -3.27
C LEU A 47 4.54 1.96 -3.33
N ARG A 48 3.67 2.16 -2.34
CA ARG A 48 2.86 3.39 -2.23
C ARG A 48 3.75 4.63 -2.19
N SER A 49 4.83 4.60 -1.41
CA SER A 49 5.80 5.71 -1.33
C SER A 49 6.50 5.95 -2.66
N ASP A 50 6.87 4.89 -3.39
CA ASP A 50 7.48 5.01 -4.71
C ASP A 50 6.53 5.64 -5.74
N TYR A 51 5.24 5.30 -5.68
CA TYR A 51 4.22 5.93 -6.53
C TYR A 51 3.95 7.39 -6.15
N ASP A 52 4.03 7.73 -4.87
CA ASP A 52 3.95 9.12 -4.41
C ASP A 52 5.10 9.97 -5.01
N ALA A 53 6.33 9.46 -4.93
CA ALA A 53 7.50 10.12 -5.53
C ALA A 53 7.37 10.27 -7.06
N LYS A 54 6.88 9.23 -7.75
CA LYS A 54 6.60 9.29 -9.20
C LYS A 54 5.52 10.31 -9.54
N ARG A 55 4.46 10.44 -8.72
CA ARG A 55 3.40 11.44 -8.90
C ARG A 55 3.98 12.84 -8.76
N ASP A 56 4.80 13.08 -7.74
CA ASP A 56 5.37 14.40 -7.51
C ASP A 56 6.29 14.85 -8.66
N VAL A 57 7.04 13.93 -9.26
CA VAL A 57 7.79 14.18 -10.51
C VAL A 57 6.85 14.58 -11.65
N LEU A 58 5.70 13.91 -11.83
CA LEU A 58 4.72 14.29 -12.84
C LEU A 58 4.09 15.66 -12.58
N ARG A 59 3.92 16.07 -11.31
CA ARG A 59 3.39 17.40 -10.94
C ARG A 59 4.34 18.53 -11.34
N SER A 60 5.64 18.25 -11.30
CA SER A 60 6.71 19.22 -11.57
C SER A 60 7.02 19.42 -13.06
N ARG A 61 6.34 18.71 -13.96
CA ARG A 61 6.46 18.83 -15.41
C ARG A 61 5.39 19.75 -15.98
#